data_AF-A0A0F9DPK9-F1
#
_entry.id   AF-A0A0F9DPK9-F1
#
_cell.length_a   1.000
_cell.length_b   1.000
_cell.length_c   1.000
_cell.angle_alpha   90.00
_cell.angle_beta   90.00
_cell.angle_gamma   90.00
#
_symmetry.space_group_name_H-M   'P 1'
#
loop_
_entity.id
_entity.type
_entity.pdbx_description
1 polymer ?
#
loop_
_entity_poly.entity_id
_entity_poly.type
_entity_poly.pdbx_seq_one_letter_code
_entity_poly.pdbx_strand_id
1 'polypeptide(L)'
;EKVEIDPETRDPRYKVIGKPEWHTHIEKVEAKGICGSAIIDVVAEMFKAGIIDKSGRFDKDLDTPRVRKDADDKFEYVLAWADETSIGQDITVTQGDVRALQLGKGALFAGAKLMMQKMGIEKLDKVILAGAFGSYINKEAAMVLGMFPDCEIDSVYSVGNAAGDGAIMALMNLGKRQEARERSRWLEYVEIAVAPNFEKEFMMAMHIPHMKDKFPNVKKLVEASGSKVTVKG
;
A
#
# COMPACT_ATOMS: atom_id res chain seq x y z
N GLU A 1 0.28 2.50 13.02
CA GLU A 1 1.44 2.00 12.23
C GLU A 1 1.19 0.68 11.55
N LYS A 2 0.43 -0.24 12.16
CA LYS A 2 -0.03 -1.50 11.53
C LYS A 2 -1.52 -1.68 11.72
N VAL A 3 -2.18 -2.33 10.76
CA VAL A 3 -3.60 -2.68 10.84
C VAL A 3 -3.83 -4.08 10.27
N GLU A 4 -4.75 -4.81 10.89
CA GLU A 4 -5.30 -6.07 10.40
C GLU A 4 -6.82 -6.03 10.55
N ILE A 5 -7.55 -6.60 9.59
CA ILE A 5 -9.02 -6.67 9.64
C ILE A 5 -9.45 -8.12 9.56
N ASP A 6 -10.27 -8.54 10.50
CA ASP A 6 -10.84 -9.87 10.49
C ASP A 6 -11.84 -10.03 9.31
N PRO A 7 -11.66 -11.02 8.42
CA PRO A 7 -12.47 -11.15 7.22
C PRO A 7 -13.92 -11.60 7.48
N GLU A 8 -14.22 -12.14 8.67
CA GLU A 8 -15.54 -12.59 9.06
C GLU A 8 -16.34 -11.52 9.79
N THR A 9 -15.72 -10.80 10.71
CA THR A 9 -16.37 -9.77 11.54
C THR A 9 -16.21 -8.36 10.97
N ARG A 10 -15.19 -8.13 10.13
CA ARG A 10 -14.75 -6.81 9.65
C ARG A 10 -14.25 -5.88 10.76
N ASP A 11 -14.02 -6.41 11.95
CA ASP A 11 -13.44 -5.63 13.03
C ASP A 11 -11.92 -5.46 12.85
N PRO A 12 -11.40 -4.26 13.13
CA PRO A 12 -9.99 -4.00 13.03
C PRO A 12 -9.27 -4.34 14.34
N ARG A 13 -7.99 -4.70 14.22
CA ARG A 13 -6.99 -4.51 15.25
C ARG A 13 -5.84 -3.68 14.70
N TYR A 14 -5.27 -2.81 15.52
CA TYR A 14 -4.24 -1.88 15.05
C TYR A 14 -3.18 -1.60 16.11
N LYS A 15 -2.00 -1.16 15.65
CA LYS A 15 -0.91 -0.68 16.50
C LYS A 15 -0.71 0.82 16.37
N VAL A 16 -0.49 1.51 17.48
CA VAL A 16 -0.22 2.95 17.53
C VAL A 16 1.28 3.17 17.79
N ILE A 17 1.88 4.13 17.09
CA ILE A 17 3.32 4.42 17.23
C ILE A 17 3.65 4.71 18.71
N GLY A 18 4.65 4.01 19.24
CA GLY A 18 5.06 4.10 20.64
C GLY A 18 4.33 3.15 21.59
N LYS A 19 3.38 2.35 21.10
CA LYS A 19 2.68 1.30 21.86
C LYS A 19 2.89 -0.06 21.18
N PRO A 20 3.60 -1.02 21.82
CA PRO A 20 3.94 -2.29 21.18
C PRO A 20 2.75 -3.25 21.04
N GLU A 21 1.70 -3.08 21.83
CA GLU A 21 0.53 -3.95 21.87
C GLU A 21 -0.35 -3.81 20.62
N TRP A 22 -1.03 -4.90 20.28
CA TRP A 22 -2.16 -4.83 19.35
C TRP A 22 -3.38 -4.38 20.14
N HIS A 23 -4.06 -3.36 19.63
CA HIS A 23 -5.28 -2.87 20.24
C HIS A 23 -6.49 -3.27 19.41
N THR A 24 -7.54 -3.62 20.11
CA THR A 24 -8.89 -3.82 19.59
C THR A 24 -9.77 -2.68 20.07
N HIS A 25 -11.03 -2.69 19.63
CA HIS A 25 -12.05 -1.70 19.94
C HIS A 25 -12.47 -1.57 21.42
N ILE A 26 -11.68 -2.12 22.35
CA ILE A 26 -12.05 -2.32 23.76
C ILE A 26 -11.22 -1.42 24.69
N GLU A 27 -10.14 -0.80 24.20
CA GLU A 27 -9.23 0.00 25.03
C GLU A 27 -8.99 1.40 24.47
N LYS A 28 -8.80 2.38 25.36
CA LYS A 28 -8.42 3.73 24.94
C LYS A 28 -6.96 3.75 24.51
N VAL A 29 -6.73 3.78 23.20
CA VAL A 29 -5.40 3.69 22.59
C VAL A 29 -4.80 5.07 22.30
N GLU A 30 -5.58 6.13 22.43
CA GLU A 30 -5.18 7.52 22.18
C GLU A 30 -4.70 7.78 20.74
N ALA A 31 -5.17 6.97 19.78
CA ALA A 31 -4.92 7.19 18.37
C ALA A 31 -5.35 8.62 17.94
N LYS A 32 -4.59 9.24 17.03
CA LYS A 32 -4.85 10.60 16.52
C LYS A 32 -5.10 10.66 15.01
N GLY A 33 -4.77 9.59 14.30
CA GLY A 33 -4.86 9.52 12.85
C GLY A 33 -4.11 8.31 12.29
N ILE A 34 -3.99 8.29 10.97
CA ILE A 34 -3.42 7.17 10.20
C ILE A 34 -2.11 7.62 9.57
N CYS A 35 -1.02 6.91 9.86
CA CYS A 35 0.28 7.15 9.21
C CYS A 35 0.36 6.46 7.84
N GLY A 36 1.37 6.82 7.04
CA GLY A 36 1.54 6.32 5.67
C GLY A 36 1.63 4.78 5.55
N SER A 37 2.29 4.10 6.48
CA SER A 37 2.31 2.62 6.50
C SER A 37 0.94 2.03 6.84
N ALA A 38 0.22 2.66 7.77
CA ALA A 38 -1.07 2.17 8.23
C ALA A 38 -2.16 2.34 7.16
N ILE A 39 -2.16 3.41 6.35
CA ILE A 39 -3.16 3.54 5.27
C ILE A 39 -2.98 2.46 4.20
N ILE A 40 -1.74 2.04 3.94
CA ILE A 40 -1.43 0.93 3.03
C ILE A 40 -1.98 -0.39 3.61
N ASP A 41 -1.72 -0.64 4.90
CA ASP A 41 -2.27 -1.81 5.60
C ASP A 41 -3.80 -1.79 5.56
N VAL A 42 -4.45 -0.70 6.00
CA VAL A 42 -5.91 -0.62 6.11
C VAL A 42 -6.58 -0.89 4.76
N VAL A 43 -6.11 -0.28 3.67
CA VAL A 43 -6.75 -0.48 2.36
C VAL A 43 -6.50 -1.90 1.82
N ALA A 44 -5.32 -2.48 2.08
CA ALA A 44 -5.04 -3.88 1.73
C ALA A 44 -5.93 -4.85 2.51
N GLU A 45 -6.10 -4.61 3.81
CA GLU A 45 -6.95 -5.40 4.70
C GLU A 45 -8.44 -5.22 4.37
N MET A 46 -8.89 -4.00 4.05
CA MET A 46 -10.26 -3.75 3.57
C MET A 46 -10.54 -4.53 2.29
N PHE A 47 -9.57 -4.60 1.38
CA PHE A 47 -9.69 -5.45 0.20
C PHE A 47 -9.76 -6.93 0.58
N LYS A 48 -8.85 -7.45 1.41
CA LYS A 48 -8.86 -8.85 1.85
C LYS A 48 -10.14 -9.24 2.62
N ALA A 49 -10.70 -8.33 3.40
CA ALA A 49 -11.94 -8.55 4.15
C ALA A 49 -13.21 -8.39 3.30
N GLY A 50 -13.09 -8.01 2.02
CA GLY A 50 -14.23 -7.76 1.13
C GLY A 50 -14.99 -6.48 1.45
N ILE A 51 -14.40 -5.56 2.21
CA ILE A 51 -14.96 -4.23 2.50
C ILE A 51 -14.95 -3.36 1.25
N ILE A 52 -13.91 -3.50 0.43
CA ILE A 52 -13.83 -2.88 -0.89
C ILE A 52 -13.62 -3.94 -1.97
N ASP A 53 -14.21 -3.68 -3.13
CA ASP A 53 -14.00 -4.50 -4.32
C ASP A 53 -12.66 -4.19 -5.02
N LYS A 54 -12.38 -4.90 -6.12
CA LYS A 54 -11.17 -4.69 -6.93
C LYS A 54 -11.08 -3.29 -7.53
N SER A 55 -12.21 -2.60 -7.69
CA SER A 55 -12.25 -1.22 -8.16
C SER A 55 -12.03 -0.22 -7.02
N GLY A 56 -11.94 -0.67 -5.76
CA GLY A 56 -11.83 0.16 -4.57
C GLY A 56 -13.15 0.79 -4.13
N ARG A 57 -14.30 0.26 -4.60
CA ARG A 57 -15.63 0.69 -4.12
C ARG A 57 -16.00 -0.10 -2.88
N PHE A 58 -16.61 0.58 -1.92
CA PHE A 58 -17.20 -0.06 -0.75
C PHE A 58 -18.34 -1.01 -1.14
N ASP A 59 -18.36 -2.18 -0.52
CA ASP A 59 -19.53 -3.05 -0.54
C ASP A 59 -20.62 -2.46 0.35
N LYS A 60 -21.84 -2.38 -0.21
CA LYS A 60 -23.00 -1.71 0.42
C LYS A 60 -23.83 -2.65 1.26
N ASP A 61 -23.66 -3.95 1.06
CA ASP A 61 -24.52 -4.99 1.65
C ASP A 61 -23.82 -5.68 2.85
N LEU A 62 -22.81 -5.02 3.43
CA LEU A 62 -22.07 -5.54 4.57
C LEU A 62 -22.84 -5.36 5.87
N ASP A 63 -23.00 -6.47 6.59
CA ASP A 63 -23.52 -6.49 7.96
C ASP A 63 -22.39 -6.17 8.96
N THR A 64 -22.00 -4.90 9.04
CA THR A 64 -21.05 -4.41 10.04
C THR A 64 -21.31 -2.93 10.36
N PRO A 65 -21.26 -2.52 11.64
CA PRO A 65 -21.41 -1.11 12.01
C PRO A 65 -20.21 -0.25 11.56
N ARG A 66 -19.10 -0.89 11.18
CA ARG A 66 -17.86 -0.23 10.76
C ARG A 66 -17.98 0.44 9.40
N VAL A 67 -18.87 -0.02 8.54
CA VAL A 67 -19.11 0.57 7.22
C VAL A 67 -20.39 1.37 7.28
N ARG A 68 -20.28 2.69 7.13
CA ARG A 68 -21.41 3.61 7.19
C ARG A 68 -21.29 4.69 6.13
N LYS A 69 -22.33 5.51 6.03
CA LYS A 69 -22.27 6.74 5.24
C LYS A 69 -21.89 7.93 6.13
N ASP A 70 -21.03 8.79 5.60
CA ASP A 70 -20.67 10.07 6.20
C ASP A 70 -21.77 11.13 5.97
N ALA A 71 -21.49 12.38 6.38
CA ALA A 71 -22.41 13.50 6.23
C ALA A 71 -22.73 13.87 4.76
N ASP A 72 -21.89 13.46 3.82
CA ASP A 72 -22.05 13.69 2.37
C ASP A 72 -22.71 12.49 1.65
N ASP A 73 -23.27 11.53 2.38
CA ASP A 73 -23.85 10.28 1.87
C ASP A 73 -22.81 9.36 1.16
N LYS A 74 -21.51 9.51 1.48
CA LYS A 74 -20.43 8.67 0.94
C LYS A 74 -20.02 7.60 1.96
N PHE A 75 -19.65 6.43 1.46
CA PHE A 75 -19.21 5.33 2.33
C PHE A 75 -17.82 5.58 2.93
N GLU A 76 -17.68 5.22 4.20
CA GLU A 76 -16.44 5.21 4.97
C GLU A 76 -16.35 3.96 5.86
N TYR A 77 -15.12 3.55 6.18
CA TYR A 77 -14.82 2.52 7.19
C TYR A 77 -14.31 3.16 8.47
N VAL A 78 -14.89 2.83 9.62
CA VAL A 78 -14.46 3.33 10.92
C VAL A 78 -13.37 2.45 11.51
N LEU A 79 -12.12 2.90 11.44
CA LEU A 79 -10.96 2.17 11.94
C LEU A 79 -10.87 2.21 13.47
N ALA A 80 -11.17 3.35 14.07
CA ALA A 80 -11.20 3.53 15.53
C ALA A 80 -12.34 4.47 15.92
N TRP A 81 -13.12 4.08 16.91
CA TRP A 81 -14.23 4.87 17.46
C TRP A 81 -13.71 6.02 18.34
N ALA A 82 -14.51 7.08 18.49
CA ALA A 82 -14.18 8.28 19.25
C ALA A 82 -13.73 8.03 20.70
N ASP A 83 -14.21 6.97 21.35
CA ASP A 83 -13.81 6.55 22.70
C ASP A 83 -12.40 5.91 22.75
N GLU A 84 -11.94 5.35 21.63
CA GLU A 84 -10.59 4.81 21.46
C GLU A 84 -9.54 5.91 21.19
N THR A 85 -9.97 7.06 20.65
CA THR A 85 -9.08 8.12 20.16
C THR A 85 -8.78 9.19 21.20
N SER A 86 -7.67 9.92 21.01
CA SER A 86 -7.35 11.10 21.83
C SER A 86 -7.93 12.40 21.28
N ILE A 87 -8.53 12.36 20.08
CA ILE A 87 -9.17 13.51 19.43
C ILE A 87 -10.68 13.56 19.71
N GLY A 88 -11.25 12.55 20.37
CA GLY A 88 -12.69 12.48 20.68
C GLY A 88 -13.57 12.40 19.43
N GLN A 89 -13.00 11.89 18.32
CA GLN A 89 -13.65 11.72 17.04
C GLN A 89 -13.26 10.36 16.46
N ASP A 90 -14.14 9.80 15.63
CA ASP A 90 -13.86 8.57 14.89
C ASP A 90 -12.69 8.81 13.92
N ILE A 91 -11.79 7.83 13.80
CA ILE A 91 -10.80 7.78 12.73
C ILE A 91 -11.36 6.88 11.63
N THR A 92 -11.64 7.47 10.47
CA THR A 92 -12.26 6.77 9.34
C THR A 92 -11.35 6.73 8.12
N VAL A 93 -11.61 5.77 7.23
CA VAL A 93 -11.04 5.70 5.88
C VAL A 93 -12.17 5.86 4.89
N THR A 94 -12.12 6.95 4.12
CA THR A 94 -13.20 7.34 3.20
C THR A 94 -12.99 6.72 1.82
N GLN A 95 -14.03 6.78 0.99
CA GLN A 95 -13.90 6.50 -0.44
C GLN A 95 -12.83 7.38 -1.12
N GLY A 96 -12.66 8.63 -0.69
CA GLY A 96 -11.62 9.54 -1.22
C GLY A 96 -10.21 9.05 -0.91
N ASP A 97 -9.99 8.56 0.31
CA ASP A 97 -8.68 8.02 0.74
C ASP A 97 -8.29 6.77 -0.05
N VAL A 98 -9.24 5.86 -0.27
CA VAL A 98 -9.03 4.68 -1.13
C VAL A 98 -8.64 5.12 -2.55
N ARG A 99 -9.31 6.14 -3.11
CA ARG A 99 -8.99 6.67 -4.45
C ARG A 99 -7.61 7.30 -4.49
N ALA A 100 -7.23 8.07 -3.47
CA ALA A 100 -5.91 8.69 -3.37
C ALA A 100 -4.80 7.63 -3.32
N LEU A 101 -5.00 6.55 -2.55
CA LEU A 101 -4.08 5.43 -2.51
C LEU A 101 -4.00 4.73 -3.87
N GLN A 102 -5.14 4.50 -4.53
CA GLN A 102 -5.16 3.90 -5.87
C GLN A 102 -4.36 4.73 -6.88
N LEU A 103 -4.48 6.07 -6.86
CA LEU A 103 -3.72 6.95 -7.74
C LEU A 103 -2.21 6.79 -7.51
N GLY A 104 -1.78 6.81 -6.24
CA GLY A 104 -0.38 6.63 -5.89
C GLY A 104 0.18 5.27 -6.30
N LYS A 105 -0.53 4.19 -5.98
CA LYS A 105 -0.09 2.83 -6.32
C LYS A 105 -0.16 2.55 -7.82
N GLY A 106 -1.15 3.12 -8.52
CA GLY A 106 -1.31 2.99 -9.97
C GLY A 106 -0.15 3.63 -10.71
N ALA A 107 0.33 4.79 -10.24
CA ALA A 107 1.49 5.47 -10.80
C ALA A 107 2.78 4.65 -10.62
N LEU A 108 3.00 4.08 -9.42
CA LEU A 108 4.15 3.22 -9.14
C LEU A 108 4.17 1.97 -10.04
N PHE A 109 3.04 1.27 -10.13
CA PHE A 109 2.92 0.08 -10.95
C PHE A 109 3.12 0.39 -12.44
N ALA A 110 2.43 1.42 -12.95
CA ALA A 110 2.54 1.82 -14.36
C ALA A 110 3.97 2.22 -14.72
N GLY A 111 4.65 2.99 -13.85
CA GLY A 111 6.05 3.33 -14.04
C GLY A 111 6.96 2.10 -14.12
N ALA A 112 6.82 1.16 -13.17
CA ALA A 112 7.58 -0.08 -13.17
C ALA A 112 7.29 -0.93 -14.43
N LYS A 113 6.02 -1.06 -14.82
CA LYS A 113 5.59 -1.85 -15.97
C LYS A 113 6.12 -1.30 -17.29
N LEU A 114 6.05 0.01 -17.49
CA LEU A 114 6.56 0.67 -18.69
C LEU A 114 8.08 0.56 -18.79
N MET A 115 8.80 0.69 -17.67
CA MET A 115 10.25 0.45 -17.64
C MET A 115 10.60 -0.99 -18.00
N MET A 116 9.88 -1.97 -17.42
CA MET A 116 10.02 -3.38 -17.76
C MET A 116 9.80 -3.63 -19.26
N GLN A 117 8.75 -3.05 -19.85
CA GLN A 117 8.48 -3.14 -21.28
C GLN A 117 9.61 -2.53 -22.13
N LYS A 118 10.09 -1.33 -21.78
CA LYS A 118 11.19 -0.66 -22.49
C LYS A 118 12.49 -1.48 -22.43
N MET A 119 12.75 -2.16 -21.32
CA MET A 119 13.94 -2.97 -21.10
C MET A 119 13.80 -4.43 -21.56
N GLY A 120 12.62 -4.86 -22.01
CA GLY A 120 12.34 -6.26 -22.35
C GLY A 120 12.42 -7.22 -21.16
N ILE A 121 12.12 -6.73 -19.94
CA ILE A 121 12.14 -7.50 -18.70
C ILE A 121 10.73 -8.01 -18.39
N GLU A 122 10.58 -9.30 -18.14
CA GLU A 122 9.29 -9.91 -17.81
C GLU A 122 9.10 -10.19 -16.32
N LYS A 123 10.21 -10.38 -15.58
CA LYS A 123 10.20 -10.74 -14.17
C LYS A 123 11.16 -9.87 -13.38
N LEU A 124 10.74 -9.49 -12.18
CA LEU A 124 11.58 -8.78 -11.21
C LEU A 124 12.30 -9.80 -10.31
N ASP A 125 13.62 -9.68 -10.20
CA ASP A 125 14.41 -10.48 -9.25
C ASP A 125 14.28 -9.95 -7.82
N LYS A 126 14.18 -8.62 -7.69
CA LYS A 126 14.15 -7.91 -6.41
C LYS A 126 13.40 -6.59 -6.54
N VAL A 127 12.62 -6.25 -5.51
CA VAL A 127 11.98 -4.95 -5.33
C VAL A 127 12.52 -4.30 -4.07
N ILE A 128 13.06 -3.09 -4.21
CA ILE A 128 13.62 -2.31 -3.09
C ILE A 128 12.76 -1.06 -2.89
N LEU A 129 12.09 -0.98 -1.75
CA LEU A 129 11.20 0.10 -1.34
C LEU A 129 11.95 1.07 -0.42
N ALA A 130 12.11 2.30 -0.88
CA ALA A 130 12.75 3.38 -0.16
C ALA A 130 11.79 4.58 0.05
N GLY A 131 12.15 5.47 0.97
CA GLY A 131 11.39 6.68 1.31
C GLY A 131 10.62 6.55 2.63
N ALA A 132 9.91 7.62 2.99
CA ALA A 132 9.18 7.71 4.27
C ALA A 132 8.12 6.60 4.44
N PHE A 133 7.50 6.18 3.33
CA PHE A 133 6.64 5.00 3.31
C PHE A 133 7.45 3.70 3.43
N GLY A 134 8.63 3.65 2.79
CA GLY A 134 9.51 2.49 2.74
C GLY A 134 9.89 1.98 4.12
N SER A 135 10.29 2.83 5.08
CA SER A 135 10.86 2.40 6.37
C SER A 135 10.03 1.39 7.18
N TYR A 136 8.71 1.41 7.02
CA TYR A 136 7.80 0.54 7.77
C TYR A 136 6.67 -0.04 6.91
N ILE A 137 6.83 -0.04 5.59
CA ILE A 137 5.81 -0.60 4.69
C ILE A 137 5.69 -2.11 4.89
N ASN A 138 4.46 -2.59 5.05
CA ASN A 138 4.18 -4.01 5.04
C ASN A 138 4.31 -4.52 3.59
N LYS A 139 5.25 -5.46 3.39
CA LYS A 139 5.53 -6.05 2.08
C LYS A 139 4.31 -6.77 1.51
N GLU A 140 3.59 -7.49 2.36
CA GLU A 140 2.38 -8.21 1.95
C GLU A 140 1.30 -7.21 1.49
N ALA A 141 1.04 -6.16 2.28
CA ALA A 141 0.06 -5.14 1.90
C ALA A 141 0.43 -4.45 0.58
N ALA A 142 1.71 -4.12 0.37
CA ALA A 142 2.19 -3.52 -0.87
C ALA A 142 2.00 -4.44 -2.09
N MET A 143 2.22 -5.74 -1.91
CA MET A 143 1.98 -6.75 -2.95
C MET A 143 0.48 -6.94 -3.22
N VAL A 144 -0.34 -7.08 -2.17
CA VAL A 144 -1.81 -7.22 -2.26
C VAL A 144 -2.43 -6.04 -2.99
N LEU A 145 -1.96 -4.83 -2.72
CA LEU A 145 -2.40 -3.63 -3.41
C LEU A 145 -1.93 -3.54 -4.86
N GLY A 146 -0.93 -4.33 -5.25
CA GLY A 146 -0.31 -4.27 -6.57
C GLY A 146 0.41 -2.95 -6.80
N MET A 147 1.23 -2.52 -5.83
CA MET A 147 2.07 -1.31 -5.96
C MET A 147 3.17 -1.48 -7.02
N PHE A 148 3.53 -2.73 -7.34
CA PHE A 148 4.54 -3.10 -8.33
C PHE A 148 4.18 -4.48 -8.94
N PRO A 149 4.77 -4.84 -10.10
CA PRO A 149 4.61 -6.16 -10.73
C PRO A 149 4.88 -7.33 -9.78
N ASP A 150 4.14 -8.42 -9.96
CA ASP A 150 4.19 -9.59 -9.07
C ASP A 150 5.60 -10.18 -8.98
N CYS A 151 6.02 -10.52 -7.76
CA CYS A 151 7.30 -11.14 -7.45
C CYS A 151 7.19 -11.96 -6.17
N GLU A 152 8.24 -12.71 -5.82
CA GLU A 152 8.28 -13.45 -4.57
C GLU A 152 8.34 -12.48 -3.37
N ILE A 153 7.64 -12.79 -2.28
CA ILE A 153 7.61 -11.91 -1.10
C ILE A 153 8.99 -11.70 -0.48
N ASP A 154 9.85 -12.73 -0.54
CA ASP A 154 11.24 -12.70 -0.08
C ASP A 154 12.16 -11.87 -0.99
N SER A 155 11.67 -11.51 -2.19
CA SER A 155 12.34 -10.58 -3.10
C SER A 155 11.98 -9.12 -2.83
N VAL A 156 11.08 -8.81 -1.88
CA VAL A 156 10.71 -7.44 -1.53
C VAL A 156 11.50 -6.99 -0.29
N TYR A 157 12.16 -5.83 -0.37
CA TYR A 157 12.99 -5.28 0.69
C TYR A 157 12.58 -3.85 0.99
N SER A 158 12.47 -3.52 2.28
CA SER A 158 12.40 -2.14 2.73
C SER A 158 13.80 -1.70 3.16
N VAL A 159 14.22 -0.53 2.69
CA VAL A 159 15.52 0.08 3.04
C VAL A 159 15.38 1.44 3.71
N GLY A 160 14.15 1.83 4.05
CA GLY A 160 13.87 3.11 4.70
C GLY A 160 14.31 4.34 3.93
N ASN A 161 14.85 5.34 4.62
CA ASN A 161 15.26 6.61 4.02
C ASN A 161 16.63 6.50 3.34
N ALA A 162 16.67 5.80 2.21
CA ALA A 162 17.89 5.60 1.42
C ALA A 162 18.56 6.92 0.98
N ALA A 163 17.79 7.99 0.78
CA ALA A 163 18.33 9.30 0.43
C ALA A 163 19.12 9.90 1.62
N GLY A 164 18.57 9.81 2.83
CA GLY A 164 19.25 10.23 4.06
C GLY A 164 20.51 9.41 4.33
N ASP A 165 20.40 8.08 4.25
CA ASP A 165 21.54 7.18 4.46
C ASP A 165 22.64 7.43 3.43
N GLY A 166 22.27 7.60 2.15
CA GLY A 166 23.20 7.94 1.08
C GLY A 166 23.90 9.28 1.30
N ALA A 167 23.20 10.29 1.82
CA ALA A 167 23.79 11.58 2.16
C ALA A 167 24.84 11.45 3.28
N ILE A 168 24.54 10.68 4.33
CA ILE A 168 25.50 10.40 5.42
C ILE A 168 26.72 9.65 4.88
N MET A 169 26.52 8.62 4.05
CA MET A 169 27.63 7.87 3.42
C MET A 169 28.52 8.78 2.57
N ALA A 170 27.94 9.65 1.76
CA ALA A 170 28.69 10.61 0.95
C ALA A 170 29.37 11.68 1.81
N LEU A 171 28.80 12.09 2.94
CA LEU A 171 29.41 13.04 3.87
C LEU A 171 30.66 12.44 4.53
N MET A 172 30.54 11.21 5.03
CA MET A 172 31.56 10.54 5.84
C MET A 172 32.67 9.85 5.03
N ASN A 173 32.44 9.57 3.73
CA ASN A 173 33.39 8.83 2.90
C ASN A 173 33.53 9.45 1.50
N LEU A 174 34.73 9.96 1.19
CA LEU A 174 35.04 10.56 -0.11
C LEU A 174 34.93 9.57 -1.28
N GLY A 175 35.30 8.31 -1.07
CA GLY A 175 35.15 7.24 -2.06
C GLY A 175 33.67 6.98 -2.39
N LYS A 176 32.80 6.93 -1.38
CA LYS A 176 31.35 6.81 -1.58
C LYS A 176 30.74 8.03 -2.25
N ARG A 177 31.23 9.22 -1.94
CA ARG A 177 30.83 10.45 -2.64
C ARG A 177 31.21 10.41 -4.11
N GLN A 178 32.39 9.91 -4.43
CA GLN A 178 32.83 9.74 -5.82
C GLN A 178 32.03 8.65 -6.54
N GLU A 179 31.81 7.50 -5.90
CA GLU A 179 30.95 6.43 -6.42
C GLU A 179 29.56 6.98 -6.78
N ALA A 180 28.92 7.75 -5.89
CA ALA A 180 27.61 8.36 -6.16
C ALA A 180 27.62 9.28 -7.40
N ARG A 181 28.68 10.09 -7.57
CA ARG A 181 28.86 10.97 -8.74
C ARG A 181 29.08 10.18 -10.03
N GLU A 182 29.78 9.05 -9.95
CA GLU A 182 29.98 8.18 -11.11
C GLU A 182 28.67 7.49 -11.48
N ARG A 183 27.96 6.89 -10.51
CA ARG A 183 26.67 6.22 -10.72
C ARG A 183 25.61 7.15 -11.31
N SER A 184 25.56 8.40 -10.88
CA SER A 184 24.57 9.36 -11.40
C SER A 184 24.73 9.63 -12.90
N ARG A 185 25.91 9.40 -13.48
CA ARG A 185 26.15 9.57 -14.93
C ARG A 185 25.58 8.42 -15.77
N TRP A 186 25.21 7.30 -15.15
CA TRP A 186 24.67 6.12 -15.82
C TRP A 186 23.15 6.10 -15.79
N LEU A 187 22.51 7.07 -15.13
CA LEU A 187 21.05 7.18 -15.05
C LEU A 187 20.50 7.73 -16.37
N GLU A 188 19.68 6.94 -17.03
CA GLU A 188 18.84 7.40 -18.14
C GLU A 188 17.48 7.84 -17.58
N TYR A 189 17.10 9.09 -17.83
CA TYR A 189 15.77 9.57 -17.51
C TYR A 189 14.77 9.08 -18.54
N VAL A 190 13.68 8.48 -18.08
CA VAL A 190 12.57 8.05 -18.94
C VAL A 190 11.32 8.80 -18.51
N GLU A 191 10.82 9.66 -19.40
CA GLU A 191 9.55 10.35 -19.18
C GLU A 191 8.39 9.37 -19.43
N ILE A 192 7.90 8.76 -18.36
CA ILE A 192 6.82 7.77 -18.45
C ILE A 192 5.46 8.42 -18.71
N ALA A 193 5.25 9.68 -18.31
CA ALA A 193 3.95 10.34 -18.42
C ALA A 193 3.54 10.62 -19.89
N VAL A 194 4.51 10.71 -20.79
CA VAL A 194 4.27 10.91 -22.25
C VAL A 194 4.28 9.60 -23.03
N ALA A 195 4.50 8.46 -22.36
CA ALA A 195 4.48 7.17 -23.04
C ALA A 195 3.07 6.90 -23.58
N PRO A 196 2.90 6.49 -24.86
CA PRO A 196 1.58 6.31 -25.47
C PRO A 196 0.65 5.36 -24.71
N ASN A 197 1.21 4.41 -23.95
CA ASN A 197 0.45 3.43 -23.18
C ASN A 197 0.25 3.81 -21.71
N PHE A 198 0.78 4.95 -21.23
CA PHE A 198 0.77 5.30 -19.81
C PHE A 198 -0.62 5.36 -19.23
N GLU A 199 -1.55 6.10 -19.83
CA GLU A 199 -2.92 6.25 -19.31
C GLU A 199 -3.63 4.90 -19.20
N LYS A 200 -3.42 4.02 -20.18
CA LYS A 200 -4.00 2.69 -20.20
C LYS A 200 -3.42 1.81 -19.10
N GLU A 201 -2.10 1.76 -18.95
CA GLU A 201 -1.43 0.99 -17.89
C GLU A 201 -1.81 1.54 -16.51
N PHE A 202 -1.82 2.86 -16.34
CA PHE A 202 -2.25 3.53 -15.12
C PHE A 202 -3.68 3.18 -14.74
N MET A 203 -4.64 3.30 -15.67
CA MET A 203 -6.04 2.95 -15.44
C MET A 203 -6.21 1.48 -15.04
N MET A 204 -5.52 0.55 -15.71
CA MET A 204 -5.54 -0.87 -15.35
C MET A 204 -4.92 -1.12 -13.97
N ALA A 205 -3.89 -0.36 -13.62
CA ALA A 205 -3.21 -0.41 -12.34
C ALA A 205 -3.97 0.22 -11.19
N MET A 206 -5.04 0.97 -11.42
CA MET A 206 -5.92 1.46 -10.34
C MET A 206 -6.67 0.33 -9.63
N HIS A 207 -6.96 -0.79 -10.32
CA HIS A 207 -7.62 -1.95 -9.72
C HIS A 207 -6.71 -2.67 -8.74
N ILE A 208 -7.25 -3.31 -7.69
CA ILE A 208 -6.47 -4.07 -6.70
C ILE A 208 -6.52 -5.59 -7.02
N PRO A 209 -5.38 -6.28 -7.18
CA PRO A 209 -4.03 -5.71 -7.37
C PRO A 209 -3.82 -5.07 -8.74
N HIS A 210 -4.54 -5.53 -9.77
CA HIS A 210 -4.54 -4.98 -11.13
C HIS A 210 -5.73 -5.52 -11.94
N MET A 211 -6.11 -4.83 -13.02
CA MET A 211 -7.26 -5.23 -13.84
C MET A 211 -6.98 -6.45 -14.75
N LYS A 212 -5.77 -6.51 -15.34
CA LYS A 212 -5.39 -7.51 -16.35
C LYS A 212 -4.23 -8.42 -15.96
N ASP A 213 -3.09 -7.83 -15.60
CA ASP A 213 -1.91 -8.56 -15.11
C ASP A 213 -2.25 -9.57 -14.02
N LYS A 214 -1.50 -10.66 -14.04
CA LYS A 214 -1.65 -11.79 -13.14
C LYS A 214 -0.75 -11.61 -11.94
N PHE A 215 -1.26 -12.00 -10.77
CA PHE A 215 -0.54 -11.97 -9.50
C PHE A 215 -0.64 -13.33 -8.82
N PRO A 216 0.03 -14.37 -9.36
CA PRO A 216 0.00 -15.71 -8.77
C PRO A 216 0.52 -15.72 -7.32
N ASN A 217 1.50 -14.88 -6.97
CA ASN A 217 2.01 -14.83 -5.60
C ASN A 217 1.02 -14.16 -4.64
N VAL A 218 0.40 -13.04 -5.05
CA VAL A 218 -0.69 -12.43 -4.28
C VAL A 218 -1.87 -13.38 -4.13
N LYS A 219 -2.24 -14.10 -5.19
CA LYS A 219 -3.33 -15.09 -5.12
C LYS A 219 -3.10 -16.11 -4.01
N LYS A 220 -1.89 -16.68 -3.92
CA LYS A 220 -1.52 -17.61 -2.84
C LYS A 220 -1.59 -16.96 -1.47
N LEU A 221 -1.14 -15.70 -1.33
CA LEU A 221 -1.19 -14.96 -0.06
C LEU A 221 -2.63 -14.73 0.41
N VAL A 222 -3.51 -14.29 -0.50
CA VAL A 222 -4.93 -14.02 -0.22
C VAL A 222 -5.69 -15.32 0.10
N GLU A 223 -5.42 -16.41 -0.63
CA GLU A 223 -6.00 -17.73 -0.34
C GLU A 223 -5.56 -18.27 1.03
N ALA A 224 -4.29 -18.06 1.41
CA ALA A 224 -3.76 -18.48 2.71
C ALA A 224 -4.32 -17.66 3.88
N SER A 225 -4.76 -16.42 3.65
CA SER A 225 -5.29 -15.54 4.70
C SER A 225 -6.78 -15.79 5.03
N GLY A 226 -7.41 -16.80 4.42
CA GLY A 226 -8.85 -17.06 4.58
C GLY A 226 -9.76 -16.00 3.95
N SER A 227 -9.22 -15.15 3.08
CA SER A 227 -9.99 -14.11 2.39
C SER A 227 -10.99 -14.74 1.42
N LYS A 228 -12.19 -14.14 1.32
CA LYS A 228 -13.21 -14.52 0.34
C LYS A 228 -12.99 -13.88 -1.03
N VAL A 229 -11.97 -13.02 -1.17
CA VAL A 229 -11.70 -12.28 -2.40
C VAL A 229 -10.86 -13.11 -3.37
N THR A 230 -11.23 -13.04 -4.65
CA THR A 230 -10.53 -13.77 -5.72
C THR A 230 -9.52 -12.87 -6.42
N VAL A 231 -8.27 -13.31 -6.54
CA VAL A 231 -7.24 -12.62 -7.32
C VAL A 231 -6.93 -13.41 -8.61
N LYS A 232 -6.68 -12.70 -9.72
CA LYS A 232 -6.28 -13.34 -10.98
C LYS A 232 -4.84 -13.84 -10.85
N GLY A 233 -4.65 -15.16 -10.99
CA GLY A 233 -3.33 -15.82 -11.05
C GLY A 233 -2.85 -16.06 -12.46
#